data_AF-A0A0F9IKL2-F1
#
_entry.id   AF-A0A0F9IKL2-F1
#
_cell.length_a   1.000
_cell.length_b   1.000
_cell.length_c   1.000
_cell.angle_alpha   90.00
_cell.angle_beta   90.00
_cell.angle_gamma   90.00
#
_symmetry.space_group_name_H-M   'P 1'
#
loop_
_entity.id
_entity.type
_entity.pdbx_description
1 polymer ?
#
loop_
_entity_poly.entity_id
_entity_poly.type
_entity_poly.pdbx_seq_one_letter_code
_entity_poly.pdbx_strand_id
1 'polypeptide(L)'
;MAVSGSKDYAITRATIIEAALRKTGEYDAGEAVPGDETAAAANALNIMVKAWVVRGADIWLRDEITLFLVADQKSYALGTANATRTITGETTLSSAEVSGSSTLALTSSSGMTAADFIGIKLNDNTIQWTTIVSVDSATAVTITASLTSAAASGKKVYAYTTKAGRPTKIVYAYRRDKNDIDSE
;
A
#
# COMPACT_ATOMS: atom_id res chain seq x y z
N MET A 1 39.62 12.95 -18.94
CA MET A 1 39.21 13.73 -17.74
C MET A 1 38.12 12.95 -17.04
N ALA A 2 38.35 12.49 -15.81
CA ALA A 2 37.31 11.83 -15.02
C ALA A 2 36.31 12.90 -14.57
N VAL A 3 35.07 12.82 -15.05
CA VAL A 3 33.97 13.61 -14.51
C VAL A 3 33.61 13.05 -13.14
N SER A 4 33.66 13.90 -12.11
CA SER A 4 33.24 13.55 -10.76
C SER A 4 31.75 13.22 -10.77
N GLY A 5 31.40 11.94 -10.86
CA GLY A 5 30.02 11.43 -10.86
C GLY A 5 29.26 11.64 -9.54
N SER A 6 29.65 12.63 -8.73
CA SER A 6 28.94 12.97 -7.50
C SER A 6 27.71 13.80 -7.84
N LYS A 7 26.53 13.25 -7.52
CA LYS A 7 25.23 13.93 -7.57
C LYS A 7 24.67 14.18 -6.17
N ASP A 8 25.51 14.09 -5.15
CA ASP A 8 25.11 14.12 -3.75
C ASP A 8 24.96 15.56 -3.26
N TYR A 9 23.97 16.27 -3.79
CA TYR A 9 23.52 17.51 -3.18
C TYR A 9 22.57 17.18 -2.03
N ALA A 10 23.10 17.10 -0.81
CA ALA A 10 22.32 16.92 0.41
C ALA A 10 22.27 18.22 1.21
N ILE A 11 21.12 18.87 1.23
CA ILE A 11 20.84 20.02 2.10
C ILE A 11 19.94 19.56 3.26
N THR A 12 20.28 19.94 4.49
CA THR A 12 19.46 19.58 5.65
C THR A 12 18.24 20.50 5.76
N ARG A 13 17.17 20.03 6.41
CA ARG A 13 15.99 20.83 6.78
C ARG A 13 16.38 22.15 7.44
N ALA A 14 17.35 22.12 8.36
CA ALA A 14 17.76 23.29 9.13
C ALA A 14 18.37 24.36 8.21
N THR A 15 19.23 23.94 7.27
CA THR A 15 19.86 24.84 6.29
C THR A 15 18.81 25.51 5.39
N ILE A 16 17.73 24.81 5.02
CA ILE A 16 16.63 25.39 4.24
C ILE A 16 15.88 26.47 5.05
N ILE A 17 15.60 26.19 6.32
CA ILE A 17 14.89 27.12 7.22
C ILE A 17 15.73 28.38 7.45
N GLU A 18 17.01 28.24 7.77
CA GLU A 18 17.91 29.38 7.96
C GLU A 18 18.05 30.23 6.69
N ALA A 19 18.19 29.58 5.52
CA ALA A 19 18.24 30.30 4.25
C ALA A 19 16.93 31.06 3.95
N ALA A 20 15.78 30.49 4.31
CA ALA A 20 14.48 31.14 4.14
C ALA A 20 14.33 32.35 5.06
N LEU A 21 14.66 32.22 6.34
CA LEU A 21 14.58 33.28 7.34
C LEU A 21 15.50 34.47 7.02
N ARG A 22 16.71 34.18 6.50
CA ARG A 22 17.61 35.23 5.98
C ARG A 22 17.05 35.90 4.74
N LYS A 23 16.42 35.15 3.84
CA LYS A 23 15.82 35.70 2.62
C LYS A 23 14.60 36.57 2.90
N THR A 24 13.85 36.28 3.96
CA THR A 24 12.75 37.13 4.44
C THR A 24 13.24 38.38 5.19
N GLY A 25 14.53 38.46 5.52
CA GLY A 25 15.14 39.61 6.19
C GLY A 25 14.92 39.65 7.70
N GLU A 26 14.48 38.54 8.31
CA GLU A 26 14.29 38.45 9.76
C GLU A 26 15.63 38.35 10.50
N TYR A 27 16.61 37.71 9.87
CA TYR A 27 17.97 37.54 10.40
C TYR A 27 19.00 37.93 9.35
N ASP A 28 20.07 38.57 9.81
CA ASP A 28 21.19 38.92 8.93
C ASP A 28 22.11 37.73 8.63
N ALA A 29 22.98 37.91 7.64
CA ALA A 29 23.99 36.92 7.28
C ALA A 29 24.98 36.71 8.45
N GLY A 30 24.97 35.51 9.04
CA GLY A 30 25.86 35.13 10.14
C GLY A 30 25.23 35.22 11.52
N GLU A 31 24.01 35.74 11.64
CA GLU A 31 23.27 35.70 12.90
C GLU A 31 22.76 34.29 13.22
N ALA A 32 22.80 33.93 14.51
CA ALA A 32 22.36 32.64 14.99
C ALA A 32 20.84 32.65 15.19
N VAL A 33 20.13 31.77 14.48
CA VAL A 33 18.68 31.62 14.64
C VAL A 33 18.39 30.79 15.91
N PRO A 34 17.57 31.31 16.84
CA PRO A 34 17.14 30.57 18.03
C PRO A 34 16.40 29.25 17.73
N GLY A 35 16.45 28.31 18.67
CA GLY A 35 15.91 26.95 18.50
C GLY A 35 14.37 26.86 18.46
N ASP A 36 13.68 27.78 19.13
CA ASP A 36 12.23 27.93 19.11
C ASP A 36 11.72 28.46 17.77
N GLU A 37 12.39 29.46 17.20
CA GLU A 37 12.05 30.01 15.88
C GLU A 37 12.27 28.99 14.75
N THR A 38 13.36 28.22 14.81
CA THR A 38 13.58 27.11 13.87
C THR A 38 12.54 25.99 14.01
N ALA A 39 11.98 25.77 15.21
CA ALA A 39 10.90 24.81 15.42
C ALA A 39 9.57 25.31 14.84
N ALA A 40 9.24 26.58 15.03
CA ALA A 40 8.06 27.21 14.44
C ALA A 40 8.13 27.21 12.90
N ALA A 41 9.26 27.60 12.33
CA ALA A 41 9.50 27.57 10.89
C ALA A 41 9.46 26.15 10.31
N ALA A 42 9.90 25.13 11.07
CA ALA A 42 9.78 23.74 10.66
C ALA A 42 8.31 23.29 10.54
N ASN A 43 7.43 23.74 11.44
CA ASN A 43 6.00 23.47 11.34
C ASN A 43 5.39 24.15 10.10
N ALA A 44 5.75 25.40 9.84
CA ALA A 44 5.31 26.11 8.64
C ALA A 44 5.76 25.41 7.35
N LEU A 45 7.03 24.97 7.29
CA LEU A 45 7.55 24.20 6.17
C LEU A 45 6.78 22.90 5.95
N ASN A 46 6.48 22.16 7.01
CA ASN A 46 5.69 20.94 6.92
C ASN A 46 4.27 21.19 6.38
N ILE A 47 3.63 22.30 6.79
CA ILE A 47 2.31 22.69 6.27
C ILE A 47 2.41 23.04 4.77
N MET A 48 3.42 23.81 4.35
CA MET A 48 3.63 24.13 2.94
C MET A 48 3.86 22.88 2.09
N VAL A 49 4.73 21.97 2.53
CA VAL A 49 4.99 20.71 1.82
C VAL A 49 3.72 19.88 1.69
N LYS A 50 2.92 19.77 2.76
CA LYS A 50 1.61 19.10 2.69
C LYS A 50 0.66 19.79 1.71
N ALA A 51 0.62 21.12 1.67
CA ALA A 51 -0.22 21.86 0.73
C ALA A 51 0.21 21.64 -0.73
N TRP A 52 1.51 21.57 -1.01
CA TRP A 52 2.04 21.28 -2.35
C TRP A 52 1.71 19.87 -2.81
N VAL A 53 1.80 18.88 -1.92
CA VAL A 53 1.35 17.51 -2.19
C VAL A 53 -0.15 17.50 -2.56
N VAL A 54 -1.01 18.21 -1.83
CA VAL A 54 -2.44 18.31 -2.17
C VAL A 54 -2.67 18.98 -3.53
N ARG A 55 -1.82 19.94 -3.92
CA ARG A 55 -1.92 20.65 -5.20
C ARG A 55 -1.37 19.87 -6.40
N GLY A 56 -0.76 18.70 -6.20
CA GLY A 56 -0.28 17.87 -7.30
C GLY A 56 1.20 18.05 -7.66
N ALA A 57 2.02 18.65 -6.78
CA ALA A 57 3.47 18.82 -7.00
C ALA A 57 4.30 17.53 -6.75
N ASP A 58 3.63 16.39 -6.60
CA ASP A 58 4.08 15.09 -6.10
C ASP A 58 4.33 14.08 -7.23
N ILE A 59 5.00 14.49 -8.32
CA ILE A 59 5.20 13.63 -9.50
C ILE A 59 6.04 12.37 -9.16
N TRP A 60 7.02 12.48 -8.26
CA TRP A 60 7.90 11.36 -7.89
C TRP A 60 7.31 10.41 -6.83
N LEU A 61 6.06 10.64 -6.38
CA LEU A 61 5.39 9.86 -5.33
C LEU A 61 4.14 9.12 -5.82
N ARG A 62 3.91 9.08 -7.14
CA ARG A 62 2.81 8.30 -7.72
C ARG A 62 3.10 6.82 -7.53
N ASP A 63 2.10 6.11 -7.06
CA ASP A 63 2.17 4.69 -6.75
C ASP A 63 0.87 4.02 -7.18
N GLU A 64 0.94 2.75 -7.48
CA GLU A 64 -0.18 1.94 -7.92
C GLU A 64 -0.72 1.10 -6.77
N ILE A 65 -2.04 1.05 -6.64
CA ILE A 65 -2.71 0.31 -5.58
C ILE A 65 -3.77 -0.57 -6.22
N THR A 66 -3.71 -1.86 -5.94
CA THR A 66 -4.72 -2.83 -6.34
C THR A 66 -5.84 -2.87 -5.30
N LEU A 67 -7.05 -2.56 -5.74
CA LEU A 67 -8.29 -2.72 -4.97
C LEU A 67 -9.05 -3.96 -5.47
N PHE A 68 -9.35 -4.89 -4.57
CA PHE A 68 -10.10 -6.09 -4.92
C PHE A 68 -11.59 -5.79 -5.01
N LEU A 69 -12.17 -6.00 -6.19
CA LEU A 69 -13.59 -5.76 -6.44
C LEU A 69 -14.44 -6.94 -5.96
N VAL A 70 -15.50 -6.61 -5.23
CA VAL A 70 -16.56 -7.52 -4.77
C VAL A 70 -17.82 -7.28 -5.60
N ALA A 71 -18.52 -8.36 -5.96
CA ALA A 71 -19.78 -8.27 -6.68
C ALA A 71 -20.81 -7.43 -5.88
N ASP A 72 -21.62 -6.65 -6.59
CA ASP A 72 -22.67 -5.77 -6.04
C ASP A 72 -22.20 -4.65 -5.09
N GLN A 73 -20.89 -4.51 -4.83
CA GLN A 73 -20.36 -3.41 -4.03
C GLN A 73 -20.06 -2.19 -4.90
N LYS A 74 -20.80 -1.10 -4.64
CA LYS A 74 -20.72 0.16 -5.41
C LYS A 74 -19.76 1.19 -4.85
N SER A 75 -19.34 1.05 -3.58
CA SER A 75 -18.51 2.02 -2.89
C SER A 75 -17.43 1.35 -2.04
N TYR A 76 -16.23 1.92 -2.06
CA TYR A 76 -15.07 1.44 -1.29
C TYR A 76 -14.49 2.57 -0.44
N ALA A 77 -14.27 2.29 0.84
CA ALA A 77 -13.58 3.20 1.75
C ALA A 77 -12.06 3.01 1.61
N LEU A 78 -11.42 3.84 0.79
CA LEU A 78 -9.97 3.79 0.61
C LEU A 78 -9.25 4.16 1.92
N GLY A 79 -8.33 3.30 2.35
CA GLY A 79 -7.60 3.39 3.62
C GLY A 79 -8.00 2.34 4.67
N THR A 80 -9.21 1.77 4.58
CA THR A 80 -9.64 0.63 5.41
C THR A 80 -9.98 -0.60 4.57
N ALA A 81 -10.36 -0.39 3.31
CA ALA A 81 -10.56 -1.47 2.35
C ALA A 81 -9.32 -2.36 2.23
N ASN A 82 -9.56 -3.62 1.85
CA ASN A 82 -8.50 -4.54 1.47
C ASN A 82 -7.97 -4.11 0.11
N ALA A 83 -6.92 -3.30 0.15
CA ALA A 83 -6.19 -2.80 -1.00
C ALA A 83 -4.70 -2.87 -0.67
N THR A 84 -3.87 -3.16 -1.65
CA THR A 84 -2.43 -3.33 -1.46
C THR A 84 -1.64 -2.81 -2.65
N ARG A 85 -0.36 -2.50 -2.42
CA ARG A 85 0.60 -2.13 -3.47
C ARG A 85 1.21 -3.36 -4.13
N THR A 86 1.26 -4.48 -3.41
CA THR A 86 1.99 -5.66 -3.85
C THR A 86 1.26 -6.89 -3.35
N ILE A 87 0.81 -7.70 -4.30
CA ILE A 87 0.29 -9.03 -4.03
C ILE A 87 1.50 -9.95 -3.89
N THR A 88 1.64 -10.60 -2.74
CA THR A 88 2.77 -11.50 -2.44
C THR A 88 2.50 -12.92 -2.89
N GLY A 89 1.23 -13.34 -2.91
CA GLY A 89 0.81 -14.64 -3.44
C GLY A 89 -0.50 -14.53 -4.21
N GLU A 90 -0.53 -15.09 -5.41
CA GLU A 90 -1.75 -15.33 -6.18
C GLU A 90 -1.81 -16.80 -6.59
N THR A 91 -2.91 -17.47 -6.26
CA THR A 91 -3.06 -18.91 -6.47
C THR A 91 -4.54 -19.29 -6.59
N THR A 92 -4.82 -20.58 -6.67
CA THR A 92 -6.18 -21.15 -6.67
C THR A 92 -6.33 -22.22 -5.61
N LEU A 93 -7.56 -22.50 -5.17
CA LEU A 93 -7.86 -23.69 -4.38
C LEU A 93 -7.64 -24.95 -5.23
N SER A 94 -6.95 -25.94 -4.69
CA SER A 94 -6.72 -27.22 -5.38
C SER A 94 -7.89 -28.20 -5.18
N SER A 95 -8.62 -28.10 -4.07
CA SER A 95 -9.86 -28.84 -3.80
C SER A 95 -11.01 -27.91 -3.42
N ALA A 96 -12.24 -28.44 -3.39
CA ALA A 96 -13.37 -27.71 -2.84
C ALA A 96 -13.26 -27.68 -1.31
N GLU A 97 -13.41 -26.49 -0.76
CA GLU A 97 -13.41 -26.23 0.68
C GLU A 97 -14.83 -25.93 1.16
N VAL A 98 -15.21 -26.53 2.28
CA VAL A 98 -16.55 -26.38 2.85
C VAL A 98 -16.60 -25.18 3.80
N SER A 99 -17.81 -24.70 4.09
CA SER A 99 -18.01 -23.73 5.17
C SER A 99 -17.45 -24.30 6.47
N GLY A 100 -16.73 -23.48 7.23
CA GLY A 100 -16.06 -23.87 8.47
C GLY A 100 -14.65 -24.44 8.29
N SER A 101 -14.17 -24.70 7.05
CA SER A 101 -12.77 -25.06 6.81
C SER A 101 -11.83 -23.94 7.30
N SER A 102 -10.80 -24.32 8.08
CA SER A 102 -9.73 -23.42 8.52
C SER A 102 -8.36 -23.80 7.94
N THR A 103 -8.24 -24.96 7.30
CA THR A 103 -7.05 -25.35 6.54
C THR A 103 -7.48 -25.47 5.08
N LEU A 104 -6.80 -24.74 4.21
CA LEU A 104 -7.14 -24.63 2.80
C LEU A 104 -6.09 -25.36 1.96
N ALA A 105 -6.57 -26.20 1.03
CA ALA A 105 -5.71 -26.76 0.00
C ALA A 105 -5.56 -25.79 -1.18
N LEU A 106 -4.33 -25.38 -1.45
CA LEU A 106 -3.95 -24.45 -2.51
C LEU A 106 -3.20 -25.17 -3.63
N THR A 107 -3.12 -24.57 -4.81
CA THR A 107 -2.23 -25.02 -5.88
C THR A 107 -0.77 -24.64 -5.61
N SER A 108 -0.55 -23.55 -4.87
CA SER A 108 0.76 -23.05 -4.45
C SER A 108 0.58 -22.07 -3.28
N SER A 109 1.45 -22.13 -2.28
CA SER A 109 1.57 -21.16 -1.18
C SER A 109 2.80 -20.24 -1.32
N SER A 110 3.41 -20.21 -2.50
CA SER A 110 4.59 -19.36 -2.75
C SER A 110 4.28 -17.88 -2.48
N GLY A 111 5.19 -17.22 -1.74
CA GLY A 111 5.05 -15.82 -1.34
C GLY A 111 4.06 -15.55 -0.21
N MET A 112 3.42 -16.59 0.34
CA MET A 112 2.59 -16.47 1.54
C MET A 112 3.43 -16.66 2.80
N THR A 113 3.13 -15.88 3.83
CA THR A 113 3.75 -15.95 5.15
C THR A 113 2.71 -15.87 6.26
N ALA A 114 3.07 -16.33 7.46
CA ALA A 114 2.20 -16.17 8.63
C ALA A 114 1.94 -14.67 8.90
N ALA A 115 0.73 -14.36 9.33
CA ALA A 115 0.18 -13.01 9.51
C ALA A 115 -0.14 -12.22 8.23
N ASP A 116 0.14 -12.74 7.02
CA ASP A 116 -0.34 -12.10 5.80
C ASP A 116 -1.87 -12.05 5.76
N PHE A 117 -2.40 -10.99 5.13
CA PHE A 117 -3.80 -10.92 4.78
C PHE A 117 -4.06 -11.87 3.60
N ILE A 118 -5.11 -12.67 3.70
CA ILE A 118 -5.51 -13.61 2.66
C ILE A 118 -6.99 -13.39 2.30
N GLY A 119 -7.25 -13.31 0.99
CA GLY A 119 -8.56 -13.14 0.40
C GLY A 119 -8.94 -14.38 -0.40
N ILE A 120 -10.05 -15.02 -0.04
CA ILE A 120 -10.54 -16.25 -0.67
C ILE A 120 -11.85 -15.94 -1.38
N LYS A 121 -11.93 -16.24 -2.69
CA LYS A 121 -13.18 -16.10 -3.44
C LYS A 121 -14.13 -17.25 -3.11
N LEU A 122 -15.29 -16.92 -2.54
CA LEU A 122 -16.32 -17.90 -2.20
C LEU A 122 -17.23 -18.22 -3.40
N ASN A 123 -18.11 -19.21 -3.23
CA ASN A 123 -19.07 -19.60 -4.26
C ASN A 123 -20.16 -18.54 -4.51
N ASP A 124 -20.44 -17.68 -3.52
CA ASP A 124 -21.38 -16.56 -3.61
C ASP A 124 -20.81 -15.31 -4.33
N ASN A 125 -19.62 -15.41 -4.92
CA ASN A 125 -18.89 -14.32 -5.58
C ASN A 125 -18.38 -13.22 -4.65
N THR A 126 -18.48 -13.38 -3.34
CA THR A 126 -17.79 -12.52 -2.37
C THR A 126 -16.33 -12.95 -2.18
N ILE A 127 -15.53 -12.06 -1.57
CA ILE A 127 -14.17 -12.37 -1.13
C ILE A 127 -14.15 -12.29 0.38
N GLN A 128 -13.89 -13.41 1.03
CA GLN A 128 -13.64 -13.44 2.47
C GLN A 128 -12.20 -13.05 2.73
N TRP A 129 -12.01 -12.04 3.58
CA TRP A 129 -10.71 -11.59 4.04
C TRP A 129 -10.45 -12.07 5.46
N THR A 130 -9.27 -12.64 5.68
CA THR A 130 -8.80 -13.14 6.98
C THR A 130 -7.28 -13.03 7.01
N THR A 131 -6.63 -13.63 8.00
CA THR A 131 -5.16 -13.71 8.10
C THR A 131 -4.68 -15.15 8.10
N ILE A 132 -3.46 -15.35 7.62
CA ILE A 132 -2.77 -16.65 7.66
C ILE A 132 -2.22 -16.87 9.06
N VAL A 133 -2.54 -18.02 9.66
CA VAL A 133 -1.93 -18.48 10.92
C VAL A 133 -0.58 -19.14 10.63
N SER A 134 -0.56 -20.08 9.69
CA SER A 134 0.62 -20.83 9.30
C SER A 134 0.57 -21.23 7.83
N VAL A 135 1.75 -21.34 7.23
CA VAL A 135 1.95 -21.98 5.92
C VAL A 135 2.39 -23.41 6.21
N ASP A 136 1.46 -24.35 6.08
CA ASP A 136 1.65 -25.73 6.55
C ASP A 136 2.46 -26.56 5.55
N SER A 137 2.38 -26.22 4.27
CA SER A 137 3.18 -26.81 3.19
C SER A 137 3.22 -25.91 1.96
N ALA A 138 3.88 -26.35 0.89
CA ALA A 138 3.89 -25.69 -0.42
C ALA A 138 2.50 -25.57 -1.08
N THR A 139 1.50 -26.29 -0.57
CA THR A 139 0.13 -26.35 -1.12
C THR A 139 -0.95 -26.30 -0.04
N ALA A 140 -0.62 -25.91 1.19
CA ALA A 140 -1.60 -25.82 2.28
C ALA A 140 -1.30 -24.66 3.22
N VAL A 141 -2.35 -23.98 3.66
CA VAL A 141 -2.31 -22.86 4.59
C VAL A 141 -3.45 -22.99 5.61
N THR A 142 -3.17 -22.65 6.86
CA THR A 142 -4.19 -22.51 7.90
C THR A 142 -4.52 -21.03 8.13
N ILE A 143 -5.82 -20.70 8.18
CA ILE A 143 -6.37 -19.34 8.30
C ILE A 143 -7.01 -19.11 9.68
N THR A 144 -7.02 -17.85 10.13
CA THR A 144 -7.50 -17.48 11.47
C THR A 144 -9.02 -17.60 11.60
N ALA A 145 -9.77 -16.91 10.75
CA ALA A 145 -11.22 -17.06 10.65
C ALA A 145 -11.53 -18.11 9.58
N SER A 146 -12.25 -19.17 9.97
CA SER A 146 -12.71 -20.22 9.06
C SER A 146 -13.67 -19.69 7.99
N LEU A 147 -13.80 -20.43 6.88
CA LEU A 147 -14.66 -20.03 5.77
C LEU A 147 -16.12 -19.85 6.21
N THR A 148 -16.73 -18.71 5.86
CA THR A 148 -18.15 -18.43 6.16
C THR A 148 -19.10 -19.04 5.13
N SER A 149 -18.59 -19.43 3.97
CA SER A 149 -19.32 -20.13 2.90
C SER A 149 -18.36 -21.05 2.15
N ALA A 150 -18.90 -22.01 1.41
CA ALA A 150 -18.09 -22.94 0.63
C ALA A 150 -17.36 -22.24 -0.54
N ALA A 151 -16.19 -22.75 -0.89
CA ALA A 151 -15.38 -22.29 -2.02
C ALA A 151 -14.96 -23.49 -2.87
N ALA A 152 -15.38 -23.54 -4.14
CA ALA A 152 -15.05 -24.62 -5.05
C ALA A 152 -13.56 -24.64 -5.43
N SER A 153 -13.06 -25.78 -5.92
CA SER A 153 -11.74 -25.88 -6.55
C SER A 153 -11.61 -24.88 -7.70
N GLY A 154 -10.40 -24.35 -7.91
CA GLY A 154 -10.11 -23.34 -8.94
C GLY A 154 -10.52 -21.92 -8.57
N LYS A 155 -11.16 -21.69 -7.41
CA LYS A 155 -11.42 -20.32 -6.92
C LYS A 155 -10.10 -19.63 -6.59
N LYS A 156 -10.02 -18.34 -6.95
CA LYS A 156 -8.84 -17.49 -6.75
C LYS A 156 -8.62 -17.19 -5.26
N VAL A 157 -7.35 -17.18 -4.89
CA VAL A 157 -6.85 -16.83 -3.56
C VAL A 157 -5.73 -15.81 -3.72
N TYR A 158 -5.80 -14.72 -2.97
CA TYR A 158 -4.81 -13.64 -2.97
C TYR A 158 -4.22 -13.50 -1.57
N ALA A 159 -2.93 -13.22 -1.48
CA ALA A 159 -2.24 -12.91 -0.23
C ALA A 159 -1.37 -11.66 -0.37
N TYR A 160 -1.29 -10.87 0.69
CA TYR A 160 -0.40 -9.72 0.79
C TYR A 160 -0.10 -9.36 2.25
N THR A 161 1.07 -8.76 2.48
CA THR A 161 1.54 -8.41 3.83
C THR A 161 1.03 -7.06 4.32
N THR A 162 0.98 -6.06 3.43
CA THR A 162 0.67 -4.67 3.83
C THR A 162 -0.55 -4.13 3.12
N LYS A 163 -1.36 -3.39 3.87
CA LYS A 163 -2.47 -2.62 3.31
C LYS A 163 -1.97 -1.26 2.81
N ALA A 164 -2.50 -0.83 1.68
CA ALA A 164 -2.23 0.50 1.16
C ALA A 164 -2.94 1.56 2.03
N GLY A 165 -2.25 2.67 2.28
CA GLY A 165 -2.84 3.83 2.93
C GLY A 165 -3.83 4.56 2.01
N ARG A 166 -4.63 5.47 2.58
CA ARG A 166 -5.58 6.27 1.79
C ARG A 166 -4.83 7.20 0.82
N PRO A 167 -5.08 7.12 -0.50
CA PRO A 167 -4.48 8.04 -1.45
C PRO A 167 -5.05 9.45 -1.26
N THR A 168 -4.21 10.46 -1.50
CA THR A 168 -4.61 11.88 -1.47
C THR A 168 -5.41 12.27 -2.71
N LYS A 169 -5.05 11.70 -3.87
CA LYS A 169 -5.69 11.92 -5.15
C LYS A 169 -5.58 10.65 -6.01
N ILE A 170 -6.62 10.35 -6.76
CA ILE A 170 -6.61 9.31 -7.80
C ILE A 170 -6.42 10.04 -9.14
N VAL A 171 -5.38 9.66 -9.88
CA VAL A 171 -5.08 10.26 -11.20
C VAL A 171 -5.71 9.45 -12.31
N TYR A 172 -5.53 8.13 -12.25
CA TYR A 172 -6.10 7.16 -13.16
C TYR A 172 -6.63 5.97 -12.35
N ALA A 173 -7.63 5.31 -12.90
CA ALA A 173 -8.11 4.03 -12.44
C ALA A 173 -8.43 3.20 -13.67
N TYR A 174 -8.07 1.93 -13.63
CA TYR A 174 -8.34 0.98 -14.69
C TYR A 174 -8.74 -0.34 -14.03
N ARG A 175 -9.46 -1.18 -14.77
CA ARG A 175 -9.85 -2.50 -14.34
C ARG A 175 -8.90 -3.53 -14.95
N ARG A 176 -8.19 -4.27 -14.10
CA ARG A 176 -7.42 -5.45 -14.49
C ARG A 176 -8.31 -6.69 -14.55
N ASP A 177 -8.26 -7.42 -15.65
CA ASP A 177 -8.96 -8.69 -15.80
C ASP A 177 -8.13 -9.89 -15.31
N LYS A 178 -8.66 -11.11 -15.46
CA LYS A 178 -7.99 -12.35 -15.01
C LYS A 178 -6.76 -12.74 -15.83
N ASN A 179 -6.52 -12.10 -16.97
CA ASN A 179 -5.40 -12.32 -17.87
C ASN A 179 -4.37 -11.18 -17.75
N ASP A 180 -4.47 -10.38 -16.69
CA ASP A 180 -3.66 -9.19 -16.45
C ASP A 180 -3.77 -8.13 -17.55
N ILE A 181 -4.93 -8.08 -18.23
CA ILE A 181 -5.22 -7.07 -19.23
C ILE A 181 -5.95 -5.91 -18.55
N ASP A 182 -5.39 -4.72 -18.70
CA ASP A 182 -5.95 -3.49 -18.17
C ASP A 182 -6.94 -2.89 -19.18
N SER A 183 -8.13 -2.54 -18.69
CA SER A 183 -9.21 -1.92 -19.44
C SER A 183 -9.68 -0.65 -18.71
N GLU A 184 -9.99 0.40 -19.49
CA GLU A 184 -10.56 1.65 -18.96
C GLU A 184 -12.02 1.49 -18.49
#